data_AF-A0A925YSB4-F1
#
_entry.id   AF-A0A925YSB4-F1
#
_cell.length_a   1.000
_cell.length_b   1.000
_cell.length_c   1.000
_cell.angle_alpha   90.00
_cell.angle_beta   90.00
_cell.angle_gamma   90.00
#
_symmetry.space_group_name_H-M   'P 1'
#
loop_
_entity.id
_entity.type
_entity.pdbx_description
1 polymer ?
#
loop_
_entity_poly.entity_id
_entity_poly.type
_entity_poly.pdbx_seq_one_letter_code
_entity_poly.pdbx_strand_id
1 'polypeptide(L)'
;MDHISVFEMFSPIHLAYLKRCHADGREVVSSDLDSIERHHPAAVQDPLFTEYRALAAAGLLRRRPGRKAPSFGTYARLWFAKGEIEDEVKAIWARRRSGLERRQYNSDPPGLIAASRIAWEYGFNCSGATLRARISKERIR
;
A
#
# COMPACT_ATOMS: atom_id res chain seq x y z
N MET A 1 16.52 42.46 19.12
CA MET A 1 15.22 41.79 18.89
C MET A 1 15.53 40.64 17.96
N ASP A 2 15.55 39.44 18.51
CA ASP A 2 16.00 38.24 17.82
C ASP A 2 15.11 37.98 16.60
N HIS A 3 15.75 37.84 15.45
CA HIS A 3 15.10 37.54 14.19
C HIS A 3 14.69 36.07 14.18
N ILE A 4 13.42 35.81 14.45
CA ILE A 4 12.77 34.51 14.22
C ILE A 4 12.89 34.21 12.72
N SER A 5 13.58 33.13 12.40
CA SER A 5 13.87 32.72 11.03
C SER A 5 12.61 32.13 10.40
N VAL A 6 12.37 32.40 9.11
CA VAL A 6 11.24 31.86 8.33
C VAL A 6 11.20 30.31 8.31
N PHE A 7 12.28 29.65 8.73
CA PHE A 7 12.36 28.20 8.94
C PHE A 7 11.76 27.70 10.27
N GLU A 8 11.41 28.58 11.21
CA GLU A 8 10.69 28.23 12.46
C GLU A 8 9.17 28.12 12.25
N MET A 9 8.70 28.48 11.05
CA MET A 9 7.33 28.32 10.59
C MET A 9 7.28 27.19 9.55
N PHE A 10 7.03 25.98 10.04
CA PHE A 10 6.38 24.87 9.35
C PHE A 10 7.16 23.56 9.13
N SER A 11 6.76 22.44 9.74
CA SER A 11 5.57 21.68 9.31
C SER A 11 4.59 21.18 10.42
N PRO A 12 3.91 22.08 11.16
CA PRO A 12 2.63 21.93 11.84
C PRO A 12 1.58 21.21 11.02
N ILE A 13 1.71 21.10 9.70
CA ILE A 13 0.75 20.34 8.90
C ILE A 13 0.68 18.91 9.42
N HIS A 14 1.81 18.26 9.71
CA HIS A 14 1.80 16.85 10.13
C HIS A 14 1.39 16.67 11.60
N LEU A 15 1.96 17.44 12.52
CA LEU A 15 1.62 17.35 13.94
C LEU A 15 0.22 17.91 14.26
N ALA A 16 -0.18 19.03 13.66
CA ALA A 16 -1.55 19.52 13.80
C ALA A 16 -2.56 18.64 13.03
N TYR A 17 -2.14 17.94 11.97
CA TYR A 17 -2.96 16.89 11.37
C TYR A 17 -3.13 15.71 12.32
N LEU A 18 -2.07 15.22 12.98
CA LEU A 18 -2.17 14.18 14.00
C LEU A 18 -3.09 14.62 15.16
N LYS A 19 -2.93 15.85 15.64
CA LYS A 19 -3.80 16.43 16.67
C LYS A 19 -5.26 16.48 16.26
N ARG A 20 -5.55 16.91 15.03
CA ARG A 20 -6.91 16.91 14.48
C ARG A 20 -7.45 15.48 14.34
N CYS A 21 -6.66 14.55 13.82
CA CYS A 21 -7.05 13.14 13.71
C CYS A 21 -7.39 12.56 15.09
N HIS A 22 -6.54 12.78 16.08
CA HIS A 22 -6.77 12.28 17.43
C HIS A 22 -8.03 12.89 18.07
N ALA A 23 -8.23 14.20 17.91
CA ALA A 23 -9.42 14.91 18.39
C ALA A 23 -10.72 14.43 17.72
N ASP A 24 -10.65 14.11 16.42
CA ASP A 24 -11.76 13.54 15.63
C ASP A 24 -11.99 12.05 15.91
N GLY A 25 -11.28 11.45 16.89
CA GLY A 25 -11.37 10.02 17.21
C GLY A 25 -10.79 9.10 16.12
N ARG A 26 -10.07 9.67 15.14
CA ARG A 26 -9.35 8.93 14.11
C ARG A 26 -8.10 8.29 14.70
N GLU A 27 -7.65 7.25 14.03
CA GLU A 27 -6.52 6.46 14.48
C GLU A 27 -5.20 7.23 14.30
N VAL A 28 -4.43 7.36 15.39
CA VAL A 28 -3.06 7.87 15.40
C VAL A 28 -2.15 6.77 15.93
N VAL A 29 -1.09 6.45 15.20
CA VAL A 29 -0.27 5.27 15.44
C VAL A 29 1.20 5.64 15.63
N SER A 30 1.97 4.82 16.34
CA SER A 30 3.40 5.10 16.62
C SER A 30 4.24 5.24 15.35
N SER A 31 3.91 4.54 14.27
CA SER A 31 4.62 4.68 12.98
C SER A 31 4.43 6.03 12.30
N ASP A 32 3.38 6.78 12.66
CA ASP A 32 3.21 8.15 12.17
C ASP A 32 4.31 9.06 12.75
N LEU A 33 4.70 8.81 14.01
CA LEU A 33 5.81 9.50 14.67
C LEU A 33 7.15 9.12 14.05
N ASP A 34 7.37 7.82 13.75
CA ASP A 34 8.58 7.37 13.04
C ASP A 34 8.72 8.04 11.66
N SER A 35 7.60 8.21 10.96
CA SER A 35 7.57 8.89 9.65
C SER A 35 7.91 10.38 9.79
N ILE A 36 7.35 11.05 10.81
CA ILE A 36 7.66 12.46 11.09
C ILE A 36 9.14 12.63 11.48
N GLU A 37 9.67 11.75 12.33
CA GLU A 37 11.08 11.76 12.73
C GLU A 37 12.03 11.60 11.54
N ARG A 38 11.71 10.72 10.58
CA ARG A 38 12.52 10.51 9.37
C ARG A 38 12.45 11.64 8.36
N HIS A 39 11.26 12.20 8.14
CA HIS A 39 11.02 13.16 7.06
C HIS A 39 11.13 14.62 7.51
N HIS A 40 10.95 14.88 8.81
CA HIS A 40 10.95 16.21 9.42
C HIS A 40 11.65 16.17 10.80
N PRO A 41 12.98 15.99 10.84
CA PRO A 41 13.71 15.85 12.12
C PRO A 41 13.59 17.07 13.04
N ALA A 42 13.35 18.27 12.49
CA ALA A 42 13.09 19.47 13.29
C ALA A 42 11.78 19.39 14.09
N ALA A 43 10.79 18.59 13.66
CA ALA A 43 9.52 18.41 14.36
C ALA A 43 9.66 17.59 15.65
N VAL A 44 10.80 16.89 15.85
CA VAL A 44 11.08 16.14 17.08
C VAL A 44 11.24 17.06 18.29
N GLN A 45 11.64 18.32 18.07
CA GLN A 45 11.77 19.33 19.11
C GLN A 45 10.42 19.98 19.50
N ASP A 46 9.34 19.66 18.78
CA ASP A 46 8.00 20.20 19.07
C ASP A 46 7.47 19.58 20.38
N PRO A 47 6.95 20.38 21.34
CA PRO A 47 6.33 19.87 22.56
C PRO A 47 5.22 18.85 22.27
N LEU A 48 4.44 19.07 21.20
CA LEU A 48 3.37 18.18 20.79
C LEU A 48 3.91 16.83 20.32
N PHE A 49 5.06 16.79 19.64
CA PHE A 49 5.71 15.53 19.28
C PHE A 49 6.12 14.74 20.52
N THR A 50 6.64 15.44 21.54
CA THR A 50 7.03 14.84 22.83
C THR A 50 5.82 14.24 23.56
N GLU A 51 4.68 14.93 23.57
CA GLU A 51 3.41 14.40 24.11
C GLU A 51 2.98 13.11 23.39
N TYR A 52 2.98 13.11 22.05
CA TYR A 52 2.62 11.92 21.28
C TYR A 52 3.62 10.77 21.47
N ARG A 53 4.91 11.04 21.62
CA ARG A 53 5.93 10.05 21.98
C ARG A 53 5.64 9.41 23.35
N ALA A 54 5.25 10.21 24.34
CA ALA A 54 4.87 9.70 25.67
C ALA A 54 3.60 8.83 25.60
N LEU A 55 2.59 9.25 24.85
CA LEU A 55 1.38 8.45 24.58
C LEU A 55 1.72 7.12 23.88
N ALA A 56 2.66 7.15 22.92
CA ALA A 56 3.12 5.94 22.24
C ALA A 56 3.83 4.98 23.19
N ALA A 57 4.73 5.49 24.04
CA ALA A 57 5.46 4.72 25.05
C ALA A 57 4.53 4.11 26.11
N ALA A 58 3.47 4.83 26.49
CA ALA A 58 2.42 4.34 27.39
C ALA A 58 1.45 3.36 26.71
N GLY A 59 1.58 3.10 25.41
CA GLY A 59 0.67 2.23 24.65
C GLY A 59 -0.74 2.80 24.49
N LEU A 60 -0.91 4.11 24.70
CA LEU A 60 -2.18 4.82 24.63
C LEU A 60 -2.53 5.27 23.20
N LEU A 61 -1.55 5.30 22.30
CA LEU A 61 -1.84 5.41 20.87
C LEU A 61 -2.40 4.09 20.37
N ARG A 62 -3.49 4.18 19.60
CA ARG A 62 -4.06 3.01 18.94
C ARG A 62 -2.97 2.38 18.08
N ARG A 63 -2.80 1.07 18.20
CA ARG A 63 -2.00 0.34 17.22
C ARG A 63 -2.85 0.27 15.97
N ARG A 64 -2.29 0.70 14.83
CA ARG A 64 -2.86 0.33 13.51
C ARG A 64 -3.22 -1.14 13.61
N PRO A 65 -4.46 -1.57 13.38
CA PRO A 65 -4.68 -2.95 13.02
C PRO A 65 -3.89 -3.12 11.73
N GLY A 66 -2.64 -3.56 11.86
CA GLY A 66 -1.86 -4.02 10.75
C GLY A 66 -2.76 -4.97 10.00
N ARG A 67 -2.85 -4.81 8.68
CA ARG A 67 -3.55 -5.77 7.85
C ARG A 67 -2.96 -7.13 8.21
N LYS A 68 -3.78 -8.03 8.77
CA LYS A 68 -3.31 -9.36 9.14
C LYS A 68 -2.59 -9.93 7.92
N ALA A 69 -1.38 -10.44 8.12
CA ALA A 69 -0.68 -11.13 7.05
C ALA A 69 -1.64 -12.15 6.43
N PRO A 70 -1.66 -12.30 5.10
CA PRO A 70 -2.47 -13.33 4.48
C PRO A 70 -2.14 -14.66 5.15
N SER A 71 -3.16 -15.49 5.39
CA SER A 71 -2.90 -16.86 5.84
C SER A 71 -1.97 -17.55 4.84
N PHE A 72 -1.18 -18.53 5.28
CA PHE A 72 -0.30 -19.28 4.39
C PHE A 72 -1.06 -19.81 3.15
N GLY A 73 -2.28 -20.31 3.33
CA GLY A 73 -3.14 -20.73 2.22
C GLY A 73 -3.52 -19.60 1.26
N THR A 74 -3.78 -18.39 1.76
CA THR A 74 -4.05 -17.21 0.92
C THR A 74 -2.80 -16.81 0.13
N TYR A 75 -1.63 -16.82 0.80
CA TYR A 75 -0.36 -16.52 0.16
C TYR A 75 -0.02 -17.54 -0.93
N ALA A 76 -0.14 -18.84 -0.64
CA ALA A 76 0.08 -19.92 -1.60
C ALA A 76 -0.86 -19.81 -2.81
N ARG A 77 -2.13 -19.46 -2.61
CA ARG A 77 -3.07 -19.21 -3.70
C ARG A 77 -2.66 -18.03 -4.57
N LEU A 78 -2.22 -16.92 -3.97
CA LEU A 78 -1.74 -15.77 -4.73
C LEU A 78 -0.45 -16.08 -5.49
N TRP A 79 0.43 -16.89 -4.91
CA TRP A 79 1.66 -17.34 -5.56
C TRP A 79 1.37 -18.22 -6.77
N PHE A 80 0.48 -19.20 -6.61
CA PHE A 80 0.00 -20.05 -7.70
C PHE A 80 -0.64 -19.20 -8.82
N ALA A 81 -1.54 -18.28 -8.46
CA ALA A 81 -2.18 -17.40 -9.45
C ALA A 81 -1.17 -16.54 -10.22
N LYS A 82 -0.06 -16.10 -9.60
CA LYS A 82 0.99 -15.38 -10.30
C LYS A 82 1.63 -16.23 -11.40
N GLY A 83 1.99 -17.48 -11.10
CA GLY A 83 2.57 -18.41 -12.07
C GLY A 83 1.64 -18.63 -13.26
N GLU A 84 0.37 -18.94 -12.98
CA GLU A 84 -0.65 -19.14 -14.01
C GLU A 84 -0.86 -17.89 -14.89
N ILE A 85 -0.85 -16.69 -14.29
CA ILE A 85 -0.93 -15.43 -15.04
C ILE A 85 0.28 -15.26 -15.98
N GLU A 86 1.48 -15.56 -15.49
CA GLU A 86 2.70 -15.44 -16.30
C GLU A 86 2.69 -16.41 -17.49
N ASP A 87 2.24 -17.65 -17.27
CA ASP A 87 2.16 -18.66 -18.33
C ASP A 87 1.06 -18.35 -19.34
N GLU A 88 -0.11 -17.86 -18.90
CA GLU A 88 -1.16 -17.42 -19.83
C GLU A 88 -0.71 -16.18 -20.62
N VAL A 89 0.04 -15.25 -20.01
CA VAL A 89 0.63 -14.12 -20.74
C VAL A 89 1.58 -14.61 -21.83
N LYS A 90 2.46 -15.58 -21.53
CA LYS A 90 3.34 -16.19 -22.54
C LYS A 90 2.53 -16.86 -23.65
N ALA A 91 1.43 -17.54 -23.31
CA ALA A 91 0.54 -18.18 -24.28
C ALA A 91 -0.14 -17.15 -25.20
N ILE A 92 -0.64 -16.02 -24.66
CA ILE A 92 -1.18 -14.91 -25.45
C ILE A 92 -0.13 -14.39 -26.44
N TRP A 93 1.10 -14.16 -25.96
CA TRP A 93 2.19 -13.69 -26.83
C TRP A 93 2.58 -14.73 -27.89
N ALA A 94 2.55 -16.01 -27.58
CA ALA A 94 2.79 -17.08 -28.55
C ALA A 94 1.71 -17.11 -29.65
N ARG A 95 0.43 -17.06 -29.27
CA ARG A 95 -0.70 -16.98 -30.21
C ARG A 95 -0.60 -15.78 -31.12
N ARG A 96 -0.25 -14.62 -30.58
CA ARG A 96 -0.05 -13.38 -31.36
C ARG A 96 1.12 -13.48 -32.34
N ARG A 97 2.25 -14.05 -31.92
CA ARG A 97 3.41 -14.28 -32.80
C ARG A 97 3.11 -15.26 -33.93
N SER A 98 2.33 -16.30 -33.65
CA SER A 98 1.90 -17.29 -34.66
C SER A 98 0.81 -16.77 -35.63
N GLY A 99 0.25 -15.59 -35.38
CA GLY A 99 -0.85 -15.03 -36.17
C GLY A 99 -2.24 -15.59 -35.86
N LEU A 100 -2.35 -16.55 -34.93
CA LEU A 100 -3.64 -17.13 -34.48
C LEU A 100 -4.53 -16.10 -33.76
N GLU A 101 -3.93 -15.11 -33.12
CA GLU A 101 -4.64 -14.03 -32.42
C GLU A 101 -4.10 -12.69 -32.91
N ARG A 102 -4.96 -11.81 -33.42
CA ARG A 102 -4.59 -10.42 -33.73
C ARG A 102 -4.94 -9.53 -32.55
N ARG A 103 -4.05 -8.58 -32.23
CA ARG A 103 -4.35 -7.54 -31.23
C ARG A 103 -5.49 -6.67 -31.73
N GLN A 104 -6.59 -6.62 -30.98
CA GLN A 104 -7.70 -5.72 -31.27
C GLN A 104 -7.37 -4.30 -30.80
N TYR A 105 -7.87 -3.31 -31.53
CA TYR A 105 -7.81 -1.90 -31.13
C TYR A 105 -8.61 -1.74 -29.82
N ASN A 106 -8.02 -1.09 -28.81
CA ASN A 106 -8.56 -0.95 -27.45
C ASN A 106 -8.72 -2.24 -26.62
N SER A 107 -8.06 -3.34 -26.99
CA SER A 107 -8.03 -4.52 -26.12
C SER A 107 -7.25 -4.28 -24.83
N ASP A 108 -7.74 -4.90 -23.76
CA ASP A 108 -7.04 -4.96 -22.48
C ASP A 108 -5.61 -5.50 -22.65
N PRO A 109 -4.66 -5.06 -21.81
CA PRO A 109 -3.31 -5.59 -21.85
C PRO A 109 -3.29 -7.08 -21.50
N PRO A 110 -2.39 -7.90 -22.09
CA PRO A 110 -2.33 -9.35 -21.87
C PRO A 110 -2.31 -9.76 -20.40
N GLY A 111 -1.61 -9.00 -19.55
CA GLY A 111 -1.56 -9.28 -18.11
C GLY A 111 -2.92 -9.09 -17.42
N LEU A 112 -3.76 -8.17 -17.88
CA LEU A 112 -5.10 -7.97 -17.34
C LEU A 112 -6.08 -9.02 -17.88
N ILE A 113 -5.97 -9.38 -19.17
CA ILE A 113 -6.73 -10.48 -19.78
C ILE A 113 -6.45 -11.79 -19.02
N ALA A 114 -5.16 -12.15 -18.87
CA ALA A 114 -4.73 -13.33 -18.13
C ALA A 114 -5.22 -13.30 -16.68
N ALA A 115 -5.01 -12.19 -15.96
CA ALA A 115 -5.46 -12.09 -14.58
C ALA A 115 -6.97 -12.20 -14.40
N SER A 116 -7.77 -11.65 -15.32
CA SER A 116 -9.23 -11.78 -15.29
C SER A 116 -9.67 -13.22 -15.54
N ARG A 117 -9.02 -13.92 -16.48
CA ARG A 117 -9.26 -15.35 -16.72
C ARG A 117 -8.93 -16.18 -15.49
N ILE A 118 -7.72 -16.05 -14.95
CA ILE A 118 -7.26 -16.79 -13.75
C ILE A 118 -8.16 -16.47 -12.54
N ALA A 119 -8.58 -15.22 -12.38
CA ALA A 119 -9.47 -14.85 -11.28
C ALA A 119 -10.83 -15.56 -11.36
N TRP A 120 -11.38 -15.72 -12.57
CA TRP A 120 -12.64 -16.43 -12.80
C TRP A 120 -12.46 -17.95 -12.68
N GLU A 121 -11.47 -18.51 -13.36
CA GLU A 121 -11.19 -19.95 -13.45
C GLU A 121 -10.87 -20.57 -12.07
N TYR A 122 -10.14 -19.84 -11.23
CA TYR A 122 -9.75 -20.29 -9.89
C TYR A 122 -10.58 -19.67 -8.75
N GLY A 123 -11.67 -18.98 -9.07
CA GLY A 123 -12.66 -18.50 -8.08
C GLY A 123 -12.14 -17.49 -7.07
N PHE A 124 -11.35 -16.49 -7.49
CA PHE A 124 -10.78 -15.46 -6.60
C PHE A 124 -11.78 -14.36 -6.16
N ASN A 125 -13.04 -14.41 -6.61
CA ASN A 125 -14.11 -13.45 -6.30
C ASN A 125 -13.65 -11.99 -6.38
N CYS A 126 -12.86 -11.64 -7.40
CA CYS A 126 -12.39 -10.29 -7.64
C CYS A 126 -12.05 -10.09 -9.12
N SER A 127 -11.90 -8.83 -9.54
CA SER A 127 -11.46 -8.50 -10.90
C SER A 127 -9.97 -8.83 -11.11
N GLY A 128 -9.56 -9.06 -12.36
CA GLY A 128 -8.15 -9.29 -12.70
C GLY A 128 -7.22 -8.16 -12.24
N ALA A 129 -7.68 -6.91 -12.34
CA ALA A 129 -6.96 -5.75 -11.80
C ALA A 129 -6.73 -5.86 -10.28
N THR A 130 -7.75 -6.28 -9.54
CA THR A 130 -7.69 -6.47 -8.09
C THR A 130 -6.79 -7.64 -7.71
N LEU A 131 -6.83 -8.74 -8.46
CA LEU A 131 -5.94 -9.88 -8.28
C LEU A 131 -4.47 -9.48 -8.44
N ARG A 132 -4.14 -8.75 -9.52
CA ARG A 132 -2.77 -8.24 -9.73
C ARG A 132 -2.33 -7.26 -8.64
N ALA A 133 -3.23 -6.39 -8.19
CA ALA A 133 -2.95 -5.50 -7.07
C ALA A 133 -2.68 -6.26 -5.78
N ARG A 134 -3.39 -7.37 -5.52
CA ARG A 134 -3.12 -8.26 -4.37
C ARG A 134 -1.75 -8.91 -4.48
N ILE A 135 -1.42 -9.50 -5.63
CA ILE A 135 -0.10 -10.13 -5.87
C ILE A 135 1.05 -9.13 -5.68
N SER A 136 0.93 -7.94 -6.28
CA SER A 136 1.96 -6.88 -6.18
C SER A 136 2.13 -6.37 -4.74
N LYS A 137 1.01 -6.19 -4.01
CA LYS A 137 1.03 -5.73 -2.61
C LYS A 137 1.72 -6.72 -1.68
N GLU A 138 1.59 -8.03 -1.92
CA GLU A 138 2.28 -9.06 -1.14
C GLU A 138 3.75 -9.26 -1.56
N ARG A 139 4.27 -8.43 -2.49
CA ARG A 139 5.66 -8.45 -3.00
C ARG A 139 6.11 -9.82 -3.49
N ILE A 140 5.16 -10.61 -4.01
CA ILE A 140 5.47 -11.90 -4.62
C ILE A 140 6.26 -11.63 -5.90
N ARG A 141 7.57 -11.88 -5.87
CA ARG A 141 8.50 -11.71 -6.98
C ARG A 141 8.59 -12.96 -7.84
#